data_AF-A0A401KBT4-F1
#
_entry.id   AF-A0A401KBT4-F1
#
_cell.length_a   1.000
_cell.length_b   1.000
_cell.length_c   1.000
_cell.angle_alpha   90.00
_cell.angle_beta   90.00
_cell.angle_gamma   90.00
#
_symmetry.space_group_name_H-M   'P 1'
#
loop_
_entity.id
_entity.type
_entity.pdbx_description
1 polymer ?
#
loop_
_entity_poly.entity_id
_entity_poly.type
_entity_poly.pdbx_seq_one_letter_code
_entity_poly.pdbx_strand_id
1 'polypeptide(L)'
;MRSGADVKRRRLLHTATRPDAWQTWWRISGMPRPRGRLPESRYEHFYLSLQAASAGQGTAIASRLMAGDDLKDGRLVASDGFRRDGSAYCLLADTPVTADSPAGAWLAWLREETATTLTDPGA
;
A
#
# COMPACT_ATOMS: atom_id res chain seq x y z
N MET A 1 -0.76 11.51 20.01
CA MET A 1 -1.94 11.40 19.12
C MET A 1 -1.91 12.53 18.10
N ARG A 2 -1.47 12.26 16.86
CA ARG A 2 -1.59 13.23 15.75
C ARG A 2 -2.89 12.91 15.00
N SER A 3 -3.84 13.84 15.06
CA SER A 3 -5.17 13.74 14.44
C SER A 3 -5.07 13.59 12.91
N GLY A 4 -6.03 12.91 12.28
CA GLY A 4 -6.21 12.82 10.81
C GLY A 4 -6.36 14.18 10.10
N ALA A 5 -6.36 15.29 10.85
CA ALA A 5 -6.23 16.64 10.31
C ALA A 5 -4.83 16.97 9.73
N ASP A 6 -3.75 16.27 10.12
CA ASP A 6 -2.36 16.58 9.68
C ASP A 6 -2.04 16.11 8.25
N VAL A 7 -2.90 15.26 7.66
CA VAL A 7 -2.80 14.85 6.24
C VAL A 7 -3.20 15.99 5.29
N LYS A 8 -4.04 16.94 5.76
CA LYS A 8 -4.66 17.97 4.92
C LYS A 8 -3.70 19.01 4.32
N ARG A 9 -2.40 18.96 4.64
CA ARG A 9 -1.37 19.87 4.09
C ARG A 9 -0.10 19.18 3.59
N ARG A 10 -0.04 17.85 3.60
CA ARG A 10 1.16 17.13 3.16
C ARG A 10 1.15 16.88 1.66
N ARG A 11 2.33 16.95 1.06
CA ARG A 11 2.56 16.70 -0.37
C ARG A 11 2.07 15.30 -0.73
N LEU A 12 1.34 15.17 -1.82
CA LEU A 12 0.96 13.86 -2.36
C LEU A 12 2.12 13.29 -3.17
N LEU A 13 2.54 12.09 -2.82
CA LEU A 13 3.59 11.36 -3.52
C LEU A 13 2.93 10.33 -4.45
N HIS A 14 3.25 10.42 -5.74
CA HIS A 14 2.73 9.57 -6.80
C HIS A 14 3.81 8.63 -7.31
N THR A 15 3.40 7.50 -7.89
CA THR A 15 4.28 6.60 -8.62
C THR A 15 3.79 6.34 -10.04
N ALA A 16 4.71 6.24 -11.01
CA ALA A 16 4.39 5.84 -12.38
C ALA A 16 3.91 4.38 -12.47
N THR A 17 4.36 3.49 -11.57
CA THR A 17 3.88 2.10 -11.50
C THR A 17 2.41 1.96 -11.06
N ARG A 18 1.83 3.00 -10.42
CA ARG A 18 0.42 3.02 -9.98
C ARG A 18 -0.16 4.44 -10.15
N PRO A 19 -0.38 4.91 -11.39
CA PRO A 19 -0.73 6.31 -11.66
C PRO A 19 -2.04 6.73 -11.01
N ASP A 20 -3.00 5.81 -10.87
CA ASP A 20 -4.35 6.06 -10.35
C ASP A 20 -4.51 5.79 -8.85
N ALA A 21 -3.41 5.56 -8.13
CA ALA A 21 -3.47 5.13 -6.71
C ALA A 21 -4.25 6.13 -5.83
N TRP A 22 -3.98 7.43 -5.97
CA TRP A 22 -4.69 8.47 -5.21
C TRP A 22 -6.16 8.60 -5.61
N GLN A 23 -6.46 8.53 -6.92
CA GLN A 23 -7.85 8.58 -7.42
C GLN A 23 -8.66 7.39 -6.90
N THR A 24 -8.06 6.20 -6.94
CA THR A 24 -8.63 4.96 -6.41
C THR A 24 -8.85 5.09 -4.90
N TRP A 25 -7.87 5.60 -4.16
CA TRP A 25 -7.99 5.80 -2.73
C TRP A 25 -9.12 6.77 -2.36
N TRP A 26 -9.23 7.95 -2.99
CA TRP A 26 -10.33 8.89 -2.73
C TRP A 26 -11.71 8.27 -3.01
N ARG A 27 -11.82 7.53 -4.11
CA ARG A 27 -13.07 6.84 -4.47
C ARG A 27 -13.48 5.81 -3.40
N ILE A 28 -12.55 5.03 -2.88
CA ILE A 28 -12.83 3.96 -1.92
C ILE A 28 -12.93 4.48 -0.47
N SER A 29 -12.19 5.54 -0.12
CA SER A 29 -12.19 6.09 1.23
C SER A 29 -13.47 6.87 1.55
N GLY A 30 -14.18 7.35 0.53
CA GLY A 30 -15.31 8.27 0.69
C GLY A 30 -14.91 9.64 1.22
N MET A 31 -13.60 9.89 1.37
CA MET A 31 -13.10 11.18 1.83
C MET A 31 -13.16 12.20 0.70
N PRO A 32 -13.64 13.43 0.98
CA PRO A 32 -13.70 14.46 -0.03
C PRO A 32 -12.28 14.80 -0.52
N ARG A 33 -12.14 14.88 -1.83
CA ARG A 33 -10.91 15.40 -2.44
C ARG A 33 -10.66 16.83 -1.92
N PRO A 34 -9.42 17.20 -1.59
CA PRO A 34 -9.09 18.56 -1.18
C PRO A 34 -9.60 19.59 -2.19
N ARG A 35 -10.21 20.67 -1.72
CA ARG A 35 -10.78 21.75 -2.56
C ARG A 35 -9.73 22.67 -3.21
N GLY A 36 -8.48 22.23 -3.32
CA GLY A 36 -7.37 23.00 -3.90
C GLY A 36 -6.23 22.07 -4.34
N ARG A 37 -5.25 22.62 -5.08
CA ARG A 37 -4.10 21.86 -5.53
C ARG A 37 -3.13 21.65 -4.35
N LEU A 38 -3.00 20.41 -3.90
CA LEU A 38 -1.93 20.05 -2.98
C LEU A 38 -0.59 20.03 -3.73
N PRO A 39 0.56 20.25 -3.06
CA PRO A 39 1.85 19.95 -3.66
C PRO A 39 1.92 18.47 -4.04
N GLU A 40 2.46 18.17 -5.21
CA GLU A 40 2.58 16.80 -5.72
C GLU A 40 4.02 16.53 -6.15
N SER A 41 4.49 15.30 -5.97
CA SER A 41 5.73 14.79 -6.56
C SER A 41 5.47 13.42 -7.16
N ARG A 42 6.12 13.10 -8.28
CA ARG A 42 6.00 11.81 -8.97
C ARG A 42 7.35 11.12 -9.01
N TYR A 43 7.34 9.83 -8.72
CA TYR A 43 8.50 8.95 -8.78
C TYR A 43 8.24 7.82 -9.77
N GLU A 44 9.29 7.26 -10.37
CA GLU A 44 9.13 6.17 -11.34
C GLU A 44 8.57 4.90 -10.70
N HIS A 45 9.06 4.53 -9.51
CA HIS A 45 8.66 3.30 -8.81
C HIS A 45 8.06 3.55 -7.43
N PHE A 46 7.19 2.64 -6.97
CA PHE A 46 6.47 2.81 -5.70
C PHE A 46 7.42 2.92 -4.50
N TYR A 47 8.51 2.13 -4.47
CA TYR A 47 9.45 2.13 -3.35
C TYR A 47 10.12 3.50 -3.17
N LEU A 48 10.36 4.27 -4.25
CA LEU A 48 10.89 5.64 -4.15
C LEU A 48 9.90 6.58 -3.47
N SER A 49 8.60 6.45 -3.77
CA SER A 49 7.57 7.25 -3.08
C SER A 49 7.44 6.88 -1.59
N LEU A 50 7.66 5.61 -1.23
CA LEU A 50 7.71 5.16 0.16
C LEU A 50 8.94 5.70 0.89
N GLN A 51 10.12 5.61 0.28
CA GLN A 51 11.35 6.19 0.86
C GLN A 51 11.21 7.71 1.08
N ALA A 52 10.59 8.42 0.12
CA ALA A 52 10.29 9.84 0.29
C ALA A 52 9.28 10.12 1.42
N ALA A 53 8.26 9.27 1.59
CA ALA A 53 7.33 9.36 2.71
C ALA A 53 8.03 9.13 4.06
N SER A 54 8.90 8.10 4.15
CA SER A 54 9.70 7.79 5.34
C SER A 54 10.68 8.92 5.69
N ALA A 55 11.19 9.64 4.67
CA ALA A 55 11.99 10.85 4.84
C ALA A 55 11.16 12.11 5.17
N GLY A 56 9.84 11.98 5.38
CA GLY A 56 8.95 13.07 5.76
C GLY A 56 8.57 14.02 4.62
N GLN A 57 8.83 13.66 3.36
CA GLN A 57 8.57 14.55 2.21
C GLN A 57 7.09 14.64 1.83
N GLY A 58 6.24 13.76 2.35
CA GLY A 58 4.82 13.77 2.02
C GLY A 58 4.10 12.50 2.45
N THR A 59 2.95 12.24 1.82
CA THR A 59 2.14 11.04 2.01
C THR A 59 2.13 10.26 0.71
N ALA A 60 2.29 8.94 0.80
CA ALA A 60 2.22 8.02 -0.34
C ALA A 60 1.05 7.04 -0.17
N ILE A 61 0.50 6.55 -1.27
CA ILE A 61 -0.41 5.41 -1.27
C ILE A 61 0.40 4.14 -1.51
N ALA A 62 0.24 3.17 -0.62
CA ALA A 62 0.90 1.86 -0.72
C ALA A 62 -0.05 0.74 -0.26
N SER A 63 0.23 -0.49 -0.71
CA SER A 63 -0.40 -1.66 -0.10
C SER A 63 0.25 -1.95 1.26
N ARG A 64 -0.46 -2.67 2.13
CA ARG A 64 0.09 -3.10 3.42
C ARG A 64 1.38 -3.91 3.24
N LEU A 65 1.39 -4.83 2.29
CA LEU A 65 2.57 -5.64 1.96
C LEU A 65 3.78 -4.81 1.50
N MET A 66 3.57 -3.64 0.89
CA MET A 66 4.66 -2.74 0.48
C MET A 66 5.21 -1.90 1.64
N ALA A 67 4.34 -1.54 2.60
CA ALA A 67 4.70 -0.69 3.73
C ALA A 67 5.04 -1.47 5.02
N GLY A 68 4.92 -2.80 4.97
CA GLY A 68 5.08 -3.77 6.06
C GLY A 68 6.14 -3.41 7.10
N ASP A 69 7.39 -3.52 6.66
CA ASP A 69 8.54 -3.32 7.54
C ASP A 69 8.64 -1.89 8.04
N ASP A 70 8.30 -0.91 7.20
CA ASP A 70 8.33 0.51 7.59
C ASP A 70 7.26 0.86 8.63
N LEU A 71 6.10 0.21 8.60
CA LEU A 71 5.06 0.33 9.63
C LEU A 71 5.50 -0.35 10.93
N LYS A 72 6.06 -1.55 10.82
CA LYS A 72 6.53 -2.35 11.95
C LYS A 72 7.63 -1.65 12.72
N ASP A 73 8.55 -1.04 12.00
CA ASP A 73 9.68 -0.30 12.57
C ASP A 73 9.30 1.14 12.98
N GLY A 74 8.04 1.54 12.80
CA GLY A 74 7.55 2.87 13.13
C GLY A 74 8.12 4.01 12.27
N ARG A 75 8.77 3.69 11.15
CA ARG A 75 9.26 4.67 10.17
C ARG A 75 8.10 5.34 9.41
N LEU A 76 7.04 4.57 9.17
CA LEU A 76 5.79 5.05 8.59
C LEU A 76 4.63 4.87 9.57
N VAL A 77 3.56 5.62 9.32
CA VAL A 77 2.27 5.46 10.01
C VAL A 77 1.18 5.46 8.96
N ALA A 78 0.24 4.52 9.05
CA ALA A 78 -0.95 4.47 8.21
C ALA A 78 -2.04 5.44 8.72
N SER A 79 -1.88 6.74 8.44
CA SER A 79 -2.72 7.82 8.99
C SER A 79 -4.23 7.63 8.77
N ASP A 80 -4.62 7.05 7.64
CA ASP A 80 -6.02 6.87 7.23
C ASP A 80 -6.41 5.39 7.09
N GLY A 81 -5.55 4.49 7.57
CA GLY A 81 -5.71 3.04 7.51
C GLY A 81 -5.70 2.45 6.10
N PHE A 82 -5.82 1.12 6.03
CA PHE A 82 -5.86 0.36 4.79
C PHE A 82 -7.29 0.04 4.37
N ARG A 83 -7.53 0.03 3.05
CA ARG A 83 -8.80 -0.37 2.43
C ARG A 83 -8.51 -1.28 1.25
N ARG A 84 -9.39 -2.27 1.03
CA ARG A 84 -9.30 -3.15 -0.15
C ARG A 84 -9.67 -2.35 -1.40
N ASP A 85 -8.77 -2.35 -2.39
CA ASP A 85 -8.97 -1.67 -3.68
C ASP A 85 -9.32 -2.62 -4.84
N GLY A 86 -9.45 -3.92 -4.54
CA GLY A 86 -9.71 -4.96 -5.52
C GLY A 86 -8.45 -5.52 -6.19
N SER A 87 -7.25 -4.99 -5.88
CA SER A 87 -5.99 -5.58 -6.33
C SER A 87 -5.67 -6.88 -5.57
N ALA A 88 -4.93 -7.77 -6.23
CA ALA A 88 -4.48 -9.03 -5.69
C ALA A 88 -3.07 -9.38 -6.20
N TYR A 89 -2.32 -10.12 -5.39
CA TYR A 89 -1.11 -10.81 -5.84
C TYR A 89 -1.51 -12.20 -6.33
N CYS A 90 -1.05 -12.55 -7.54
CA CYS A 90 -1.41 -13.81 -8.19
C CYS A 90 -0.16 -14.65 -8.46
N LEU A 91 -0.28 -15.96 -8.26
CA LEU A 91 0.68 -16.92 -8.77
C LEU A 91 0.36 -17.21 -10.24
N LEU A 92 1.32 -16.95 -11.13
CA LEU A 92 1.24 -17.31 -12.54
C LEU A 92 2.09 -18.56 -12.78
N ALA A 93 1.51 -19.55 -13.44
CA ALA A 93 2.16 -20.81 -13.80
C ALA A 93 1.79 -21.20 -15.24
N ASP A 94 2.67 -21.95 -15.90
CA ASP A 94 2.46 -22.48 -17.25
C ASP A 94 1.46 -23.65 -17.29
N THR A 95 1.25 -24.30 -16.16
CA THR A 95 0.36 -25.44 -15.95
C THR A 95 -0.60 -25.20 -14.79
N PRO A 96 -1.79 -25.84 -14.77
CA PRO A 96 -2.72 -25.70 -13.66
C PRO A 96 -2.10 -26.14 -12.32
N VAL A 97 -2.14 -25.24 -11.34
CA VAL A 97 -1.66 -25.54 -9.98
C VAL A 97 -2.70 -26.41 -9.27
N THR A 98 -2.36 -27.69 -9.07
CA THR A 98 -3.17 -28.64 -8.29
C THR A 98 -2.70 -28.68 -6.84
N ALA A 99 -3.60 -29.02 -5.90
CA ALA A 99 -3.28 -29.05 -4.47
C ALA A 99 -2.13 -30.03 -4.12
N ASP A 100 -2.03 -31.14 -4.84
CA ASP A 100 -1.02 -32.18 -4.61
C ASP A 100 0.34 -31.90 -5.28
N SER A 101 0.45 -30.80 -6.02
CA SER A 101 1.71 -30.41 -6.67
C SER A 101 2.61 -29.59 -5.74
N PRO A 102 3.94 -29.55 -5.99
CA PRO A 102 4.85 -28.65 -5.26
C PRO A 102 4.42 -27.18 -5.34
N ALA A 103 3.90 -26.74 -6.49
CA ALA A 103 3.36 -25.40 -6.66
C ALA A 103 2.09 -25.16 -5.81
N GLY A 104 1.26 -26.20 -5.65
CA GLY A 104 0.07 -26.17 -4.80
C GLY A 104 0.43 -26.04 -3.32
N ALA A 105 1.39 -26.84 -2.85
CA ALA A 105 1.92 -26.75 -1.50
C ALA A 105 2.52 -25.36 -1.22
N TRP A 106 3.29 -24.82 -2.17
CA TRP A 106 3.86 -23.47 -2.03
C TRP A 106 2.79 -22.38 -2.05
N LEU A 107 1.77 -22.48 -2.90
CA LEU A 107 0.65 -21.53 -2.93
C LEU A 107 -0.16 -21.56 -1.62
N ALA A 108 -0.35 -22.74 -1.04
CA ALA A 108 -1.01 -22.88 0.26
C ALA A 108 -0.21 -22.18 1.35
N TRP A 109 1.10 -22.45 1.43
CA TRP A 109 2.00 -21.77 2.37
C TRP A 109 2.01 -20.24 2.16
N LEU A 110 2.13 -19.76 0.91
CA LEU A 110 2.07 -18.31 0.60
C LEU A 110 0.78 -17.65 1.08
N ARG A 111 -0.37 -18.35 0.97
CA ARG A 111 -1.65 -17.83 1.46
C ARG A 111 -1.67 -17.72 2.98
N GLU A 112 -1.06 -18.66 3.68
CA GLU A 112 -0.94 -18.63 5.15
C GLU A 112 -0.01 -17.49 5.61
N GLU A 113 1.16 -17.35 5.00
CA GLU A 113 2.11 -16.27 5.31
C GLU A 113 1.51 -14.89 5.03
N THR A 114 0.82 -14.73 3.90
CA THR A 114 0.18 -13.45 3.56
C THR A 114 -1.01 -13.15 4.47
N ALA A 115 -1.79 -14.14 4.88
CA ALA A 115 -2.86 -13.94 5.86
C ALA A 115 -2.30 -13.49 7.22
N THR A 116 -1.19 -14.09 7.66
CA THR A 116 -0.49 -13.72 8.89
C THR A 116 0.04 -12.30 8.81
N THR A 117 0.71 -11.94 7.70
CA THR A 117 1.26 -10.60 7.48
C THR A 117 0.15 -9.53 7.43
N LEU A 118 -1.00 -9.84 6.84
CA LEU A 118 -2.11 -8.87 6.72
C LEU A 118 -2.93 -8.69 8.00
N THR A 119 -2.84 -9.61 8.95
CA THR A 119 -3.54 -9.56 10.24
C THR A 119 -2.70 -8.96 11.37
N ASP A 120 -1.37 -8.92 11.23
CA ASP A 120 -0.48 -8.26 12.18
C ASP A 120 -0.74 -6.73 12.20
N PRO A 121 -1.21 -6.14 13.30
CA PRO A 121 -1.45 -4.70 13.42
C PRO A 121 -0.17 -3.85 13.34
N GLY A 122 1.01 -4.47 13.46
CA GLY A 122 2.31 -3.85 13.32
C GLY A 122 2.89 -3.89 11.90
N ALA A 123 2.46 -4.80 11.03
CA ALA A 123 2.85 -4.79 9.61
C ALA A 123 1.97 -3.84 8.77
#